data_AF-A0A497RW93-F1
#
_entry.id   AF-A0A497RW93-F1
#
_cell.length_a   1.000
_cell.length_b   1.000
_cell.length_c   1.000
_cell.angle_alpha   90.00
_cell.angle_beta   90.00
_cell.angle_gamma   90.00
#
_symmetry.space_group_name_H-M   'P 1'
#
loop_
_entity.id
_entity.type
_entity.pdbx_description
1 polymer ?
#
loop_
_entity_poly.entity_id
_entity_poly.type
_entity_poly.pdbx_seq_one_letter_code
_entity_poly.pdbx_strand_id
1 'polypeptide(L)'
;MLKTKTKGFYPIESFDVCEELANRAPLLCSTFYLLHYLYKEKKRTELEFDYRHICNQLDYAFQRYILYTCARESRHIYTPDAVEFSPGDVESEFPAIHSIVSEILKKPEDLRPVRVAEAVFMHIKNTRESVHDYMQQLVILFRWDWRGSFGGGSWAYIANLLVERLENSISKVTFIDAAWHAEHNYRLFLDKLANDDTITTLGNILHDKCYGHLTALFEHSDLPPRYKALCEK
;
A
#
# COMPACT_ATOMS: atom_id res chain seq x y z
N MET A 1 23.46 33.78 -3.27
CA MET A 1 22.27 32.93 -3.47
C MET A 1 22.62 31.49 -3.12
N LEU A 2 22.40 31.08 -1.88
CA LEU A 2 22.47 29.67 -1.49
C LEU A 2 21.14 29.03 -1.90
N LYS A 3 21.16 28.20 -2.95
CA LYS A 3 20.07 27.26 -3.20
C LYS A 3 20.01 26.33 -2.00
N THR A 4 19.07 26.58 -1.09
CA THR A 4 18.67 25.60 -0.09
C THR A 4 18.17 24.37 -0.85
N LYS A 5 19.04 23.37 -0.99
CA LYS A 5 18.60 22.01 -1.27
C LYS A 5 17.63 21.68 -0.15
N THR A 6 16.34 21.69 -0.45
CA THR A 6 15.33 21.01 0.35
C THR A 6 15.82 19.57 0.45
N LYS A 7 16.45 19.23 1.59
CA LYS A 7 16.76 17.85 1.93
C LYS A 7 15.40 17.15 1.99
N GLY A 8 15.03 16.45 0.92
CA GLY A 8 13.90 15.56 0.86
C GLY A 8 14.15 14.34 1.75
N PHE A 9 14.24 14.56 3.06
CA PHE A 9 14.04 13.51 4.03
C PHE A 9 12.54 13.32 4.12
N TYR A 10 12.03 12.30 3.43
CA TYR A 10 10.72 11.71 3.72
C TYR A 10 11.01 10.45 4.55
N PRO A 11 11.44 10.59 5.83
CA PRO A 11 11.76 9.41 6.61
C PRO A 11 10.50 8.58 6.74
N ILE A 12 10.58 7.36 6.25
CA ILE A 12 9.70 6.30 6.65
C ILE A 12 10.01 6.03 8.12
N GLU A 13 9.13 6.45 9.03
CA GLU A 13 9.39 6.45 10.49
C GLU A 13 9.18 5.07 11.12
N SER A 14 8.20 4.31 10.62
CA SER A 14 7.91 2.94 11.08
C SER A 14 7.04 2.19 10.07
N PHE A 15 7.14 0.86 10.10
CA PHE A 15 6.27 -0.09 9.40
C PHE A 15 5.18 -0.69 10.29
N ASP A 16 5.13 -0.36 11.58
CA ASP A 16 4.06 -0.80 12.51
C ASP A 16 2.68 -0.35 12.02
N VAL A 17 2.63 0.75 11.28
CA VAL A 17 1.41 1.24 10.62
C VAL A 17 0.81 0.23 9.64
N CYS A 18 1.58 -0.76 9.15
CA CYS A 18 1.05 -1.80 8.27
C CYS A 18 0.08 -2.72 9.01
N GLU A 19 0.41 -3.09 10.26
CA GLU A 19 -0.47 -3.90 11.10
C GLU A 19 -1.69 -3.08 11.54
N GLU A 20 -1.50 -1.80 11.87
CA GLU A 20 -2.62 -0.92 12.18
C GLU A 20 -3.56 -0.76 10.98
N LEU A 21 -3.02 -0.50 9.78
CA LEU A 21 -3.78 -0.41 8.54
C LEU A 21 -4.57 -1.69 8.29
N ALA A 22 -3.92 -2.85 8.39
CA ALA A 22 -4.57 -4.14 8.21
C ALA A 22 -5.68 -4.36 9.24
N ASN A 23 -5.41 -4.17 10.53
CA ASN A 23 -6.38 -4.43 11.60
C ASN A 23 -7.56 -3.46 11.62
N ARG A 24 -7.34 -2.21 11.19
CA ARG A 24 -8.36 -1.14 11.20
C ARG A 24 -8.89 -0.81 9.81
N ALA A 25 -8.60 -1.65 8.80
CA ALA A 25 -8.95 -1.37 7.40
C ALA A 25 -10.44 -1.00 7.20
N PRO A 26 -11.42 -1.75 7.73
CA PRO A 26 -12.84 -1.39 7.62
C PRO A 26 -13.16 0.02 8.13
N LEU A 27 -12.61 0.37 9.29
CA LEU A 27 -12.81 1.68 9.91
C LEU A 27 -12.20 2.79 9.08
N LEU A 28 -10.91 2.65 8.77
CA LEU A 28 -10.18 3.67 8.03
C LEU A 28 -10.75 3.88 6.62
N CYS A 29 -11.15 2.80 5.95
CA CYS A 29 -11.76 2.83 4.63
C CYS A 29 -13.11 3.56 4.65
N SER A 30 -14.00 3.18 5.58
CA SER A 30 -15.32 3.80 5.71
C SER A 30 -15.24 5.27 6.08
N THR A 31 -14.42 5.62 7.08
CA THR A 31 -14.20 7.01 7.49
C THR A 31 -13.62 7.84 6.34
N PHE A 32 -12.67 7.30 5.56
CA PHE A 32 -12.11 7.99 4.40
C PHE A 32 -13.18 8.33 3.36
N TYR A 33 -13.99 7.36 2.94
CA TYR A 33 -15.01 7.60 1.91
C TYR A 33 -16.12 8.53 2.38
N LEU A 34 -16.55 8.41 3.64
CA LEU A 34 -17.53 9.32 4.21
C LEU A 34 -17.00 10.76 4.33
N LEU A 35 -15.78 10.94 4.84
CA LEU A 35 -15.15 12.26 4.91
C LEU A 35 -14.94 12.84 3.50
N HIS A 36 -14.51 12.02 2.54
CA HIS A 36 -14.37 12.43 1.15
C HIS A 36 -15.70 12.98 0.61
N TYR A 37 -16.78 12.21 0.76
CA TYR A 37 -18.11 12.61 0.31
C TYR A 37 -18.59 13.90 0.99
N LEU A 38 -18.54 13.94 2.33
CA LEU A 38 -19.04 15.08 3.10
C LEU A 38 -18.25 16.37 2.80
N TYR A 39 -16.93 16.27 2.70
CA TYR A 39 -16.09 17.43 2.42
C TYR A 39 -16.12 17.84 0.94
N LYS A 40 -15.87 16.90 0.02
CA LYS A 40 -15.70 17.21 -1.41
C LYS A 40 -17.01 17.41 -2.13
N GLU A 41 -18.05 16.63 -1.81
CA GLU A 41 -19.34 16.70 -2.49
C GLU A 41 -20.34 17.57 -1.73
N LYS A 42 -20.53 17.32 -0.43
CA LYS A 42 -21.49 18.08 0.41
C LYS A 42 -20.94 19.40 0.95
N LYS A 43 -19.67 19.73 0.67
CA LYS A 43 -19.02 21.00 1.01
C LYS A 43 -19.04 21.32 2.51
N ARG A 44 -18.95 20.30 3.37
CA ARG A 44 -18.84 20.46 4.82
C ARG A 44 -17.41 20.87 5.19
N THR A 45 -17.11 22.16 5.09
CA THR A 45 -15.76 22.71 5.30
C THR A 45 -15.26 22.54 6.73
N GLU A 46 -16.16 22.36 7.71
CA GLU A 46 -15.79 22.06 9.09
C GLU A 46 -15.06 20.72 9.25
N LEU A 47 -15.18 19.81 8.26
CA LEU A 47 -14.51 18.50 8.24
C LEU A 47 -13.17 18.52 7.49
N GLU A 48 -12.69 19.69 7.04
CA GLU A 48 -11.45 19.78 6.25
C GLU A 48 -10.25 19.18 7.01
N PHE A 49 -10.13 19.48 8.30
CA PHE A 49 -9.02 18.99 9.12
C PHE A 49 -9.01 17.46 9.16
N ASP A 50 -10.13 16.84 9.52
CA ASP A 50 -10.26 15.39 9.64
C ASP A 50 -10.01 14.71 8.28
N TYR A 51 -10.57 15.26 7.20
CA TYR A 51 -10.37 14.75 5.85
C TYR A 51 -8.89 14.81 5.43
N ARG A 52 -8.21 15.93 5.68
CA ARG A 52 -6.77 16.06 5.38
C ARG A 52 -5.93 15.13 6.25
N HIS A 53 -6.30 14.96 7.52
CA HIS A 53 -5.62 14.09 8.44
C HIS A 53 -5.68 12.64 7.98
N ILE A 54 -6.88 12.10 7.71
CA ILE A 54 -7.03 10.72 7.25
C ILE A 54 -6.35 10.49 5.89
N CYS A 55 -6.40 11.47 4.97
CA CYS A 55 -5.69 11.37 3.69
C CYS A 55 -4.18 11.26 3.90
N ASN A 56 -3.59 12.01 4.83
CA ASN A 56 -2.16 11.92 5.10
C ASN A 56 -1.78 10.62 5.80
N GLN A 57 -2.62 10.15 6.73
CA GLN A 57 -2.43 8.88 7.43
C GLN A 57 -2.46 7.71 6.44
N LEU A 58 -3.48 7.65 5.57
CA LEU A 58 -3.61 6.58 4.58
C LEU A 58 -2.56 6.66 3.49
N ASP A 59 -2.21 7.86 3.00
CA ASP A 59 -1.10 8.06 2.07
C ASP A 59 0.20 7.47 2.64
N TYR A 60 0.50 7.76 3.91
CA TYR A 60 1.67 7.20 4.59
C TYR A 60 1.56 5.68 4.76
N ALA A 61 0.43 5.19 5.29
CA ALA A 61 0.23 3.77 5.58
C ALA A 61 0.31 2.88 4.33
N PHE A 62 -0.33 3.28 3.23
CA PHE A 62 -0.28 2.52 1.99
C PHE A 62 1.10 2.51 1.34
N GLN A 63 1.85 3.61 1.41
CA GLN A 63 3.24 3.61 0.94
C GLN A 63 4.10 2.59 1.71
N ARG A 64 3.88 2.42 3.03
CA ARG A 64 4.55 1.37 3.82
C ARG A 64 4.08 -0.01 3.43
N TYR A 65 2.77 -0.18 3.37
CA TYR A 65 2.16 -1.47 3.15
C TYR A 65 2.57 -2.04 1.79
N ILE A 66 2.53 -1.24 0.73
CA ILE A 66 2.98 -1.64 -0.61
C ILE A 66 4.47 -2.00 -0.62
N LEU A 67 5.33 -1.16 -0.04
CA LEU A 67 6.77 -1.43 0.03
C LEU A 67 7.04 -2.74 0.80
N TYR A 68 6.36 -2.94 1.93
CA TYR A 68 6.40 -4.17 2.72
C TYR A 68 5.99 -5.38 1.90
N THR A 69 4.78 -5.38 1.31
CA THR A 69 4.25 -6.55 0.62
C THR A 69 5.08 -6.87 -0.61
N CYS A 70 5.47 -5.88 -1.40
CA CYS A 70 6.29 -6.14 -2.60
C CYS A 70 7.68 -6.66 -2.23
N ALA A 71 8.36 -6.08 -1.22
CA ALA A 71 9.66 -6.60 -0.77
C ALA A 71 9.53 -8.02 -0.22
N ARG A 72 8.52 -8.28 0.62
CA ARG A 72 8.22 -9.61 1.13
C ARG A 72 8.00 -10.61 0.00
N GLU A 73 7.19 -10.28 -0.99
CA GLU A 73 6.79 -11.20 -2.06
C GLU A 73 7.87 -11.40 -3.12
N SER A 74 8.79 -10.45 -3.27
CA SER A 74 9.99 -10.63 -4.10
C SER A 74 10.86 -11.81 -3.65
N ARG A 75 10.71 -12.32 -2.41
CA ARG A 75 11.42 -13.53 -1.95
C ARG A 75 11.18 -14.76 -2.84
N HIS A 76 10.05 -14.78 -3.55
CA HIS A 76 9.68 -15.88 -4.41
C HIS A 76 10.54 -15.99 -5.68
N ILE A 77 11.37 -15.00 -6.02
CA ILE A 77 12.29 -15.10 -7.18
C ILE A 77 13.25 -16.28 -7.12
N TYR A 78 13.55 -16.81 -5.93
CA TYR A 78 14.38 -18.01 -5.74
C TYR A 78 13.56 -19.29 -5.54
N THR A 79 12.23 -19.20 -5.65
CA THR A 79 11.35 -20.38 -5.62
C THR A 79 11.25 -20.92 -7.04
N PRO A 80 11.66 -22.19 -7.31
CA PRO A 80 11.62 -22.78 -8.64
C PRO A 80 10.23 -22.78 -9.29
N ASP A 81 9.18 -22.73 -8.47
CA ASP A 81 7.79 -22.69 -8.93
C ASP A 81 7.33 -21.29 -9.34
N ALA A 82 7.97 -20.23 -8.85
CA ALA A 82 7.54 -18.86 -9.08
C ALA A 82 8.14 -18.26 -10.34
N VAL A 83 9.42 -18.55 -10.61
CA VAL A 83 10.11 -18.03 -11.78
C VAL A 83 11.18 -19.00 -12.26
N GLU A 84 11.43 -19.03 -13.57
CA GLU A 84 12.54 -19.77 -14.19
C GLU A 84 13.83 -18.92 -14.24
N PHE A 85 14.15 -18.21 -13.16
CA PHE A 85 15.41 -17.49 -13.07
C PHE A 85 16.53 -18.37 -12.53
N SER A 86 17.73 -18.24 -13.09
CA SER A 86 18.91 -18.60 -12.34
C SER A 86 19.19 -17.49 -11.30
N PRO A 87 19.66 -17.83 -10.08
CA PRO A 87 19.99 -16.80 -9.09
C PRO A 87 20.99 -15.74 -9.58
N GLY A 88 21.88 -16.12 -10.52
CA GLY A 88 22.87 -15.21 -11.11
C GLY A 88 22.27 -14.13 -12.00
N ASP A 89 21.17 -14.42 -12.72
CA ASP A 89 20.49 -13.43 -13.56
C ASP A 89 19.92 -12.31 -12.68
N VAL A 90 19.23 -12.70 -11.59
CA VAL A 90 18.67 -11.75 -10.61
C VAL A 90 19.76 -10.92 -9.93
N GLU A 91 20.87 -11.53 -9.52
CA GLU A 91 21.99 -10.80 -8.91
C GLU A 91 22.58 -9.75 -9.87
N SER A 92 22.70 -10.09 -11.15
CA SER A 92 23.26 -9.19 -12.16
C SER A 92 22.33 -8.06 -12.57
N GLU A 93 21.04 -8.35 -12.76
CA GLU A 93 20.06 -7.38 -13.27
C GLU A 93 19.37 -6.58 -12.17
N PHE A 94 19.19 -7.17 -10.98
CA PHE A 94 18.47 -6.59 -9.86
C PHE A 94 19.27 -6.70 -8.53
N PRO A 95 20.49 -6.13 -8.45
CA PRO A 95 21.39 -6.33 -7.31
C PRO A 95 20.81 -5.83 -5.97
N ALA A 96 19.98 -4.78 -5.98
CA ALA A 96 19.32 -4.29 -4.78
C ALA A 96 18.24 -5.27 -4.29
N ILE A 97 17.44 -5.83 -5.20
CA ILE A 97 16.45 -6.86 -4.88
C ILE A 97 17.15 -8.10 -4.35
N HIS A 98 18.20 -8.59 -5.03
CA HIS A 98 19.00 -9.73 -4.58
C HIS A 98 19.49 -9.55 -3.14
N SER A 99 20.05 -8.38 -2.82
CA SER A 99 20.58 -8.10 -1.48
C SER A 99 19.49 -8.15 -0.40
N ILE A 100 18.35 -7.49 -0.66
CA ILE A 100 17.21 -7.45 0.28
C ILE A 100 16.59 -8.84 0.45
N VAL A 101 16.34 -9.56 -0.64
CA VAL A 101 15.76 -10.90 -0.57
C VAL A 101 16.68 -11.87 0.15
N SER A 102 17.99 -11.79 -0.11
CA SER A 102 18.98 -12.61 0.60
C SER A 102 18.94 -12.38 2.11
N GLU A 103 18.68 -11.14 2.55
CA GLU A 103 18.52 -10.85 3.97
C GLU A 103 17.19 -11.38 4.52
N ILE A 104 16.08 -11.24 3.79
CA ILE A 104 14.77 -11.79 4.16
C ILE A 104 14.85 -13.32 4.31
N LEU A 105 15.54 -14.00 3.39
CA LEU A 105 15.67 -15.46 3.37
C LEU A 105 16.59 -16.02 4.45
N LYS A 106 17.36 -15.19 5.17
CA LYS A 106 18.12 -15.66 6.36
C LYS A 106 17.23 -15.94 7.56
N LYS A 107 16.04 -15.33 7.63
CA LYS A 107 15.07 -15.47 8.72
C LYS A 107 13.64 -15.59 8.16
N PRO A 108 13.37 -16.59 7.30
CA PRO A 108 12.10 -16.73 6.61
C PRO A 108 10.91 -16.93 7.55
N GLU A 109 11.16 -17.38 8.79
CA GLU A 109 10.16 -17.52 9.84
C GLU A 109 9.66 -16.18 10.40
N ASP A 110 10.38 -15.07 10.17
CA ASP A 110 10.07 -13.75 10.73
C ASP A 110 9.87 -12.70 9.62
N LEU A 111 8.70 -12.78 8.96
CA LEU A 111 8.29 -11.84 7.91
C LEU A 111 7.47 -10.66 8.45
N ARG A 112 7.61 -10.31 9.73
CA ARG A 112 6.92 -9.15 10.30
C ARG A 112 7.28 -7.87 9.54
N PRO A 113 6.36 -6.90 9.41
CA PRO A 113 6.60 -5.67 8.63
C PRO A 113 7.90 -4.96 8.98
N VAL A 114 8.21 -4.83 10.26
CA VAL A 114 9.44 -4.18 10.75
C VAL A 114 10.70 -4.90 10.25
N ARG A 115 10.72 -6.23 10.22
CA ARG A 115 11.90 -7.02 9.83
C ARG A 115 12.16 -6.94 8.33
N VAL A 116 11.10 -6.96 7.53
CA VAL A 116 11.19 -6.74 6.09
C VAL A 116 11.64 -5.30 5.80
N ALA A 117 11.15 -4.32 6.54
CA ALA A 117 11.59 -2.93 6.42
C ALA A 117 13.07 -2.75 6.75
N GLU A 118 13.54 -3.39 7.82
CA GLU A 118 14.96 -3.41 8.19
C GLU A 118 15.79 -3.98 7.05
N ALA A 119 15.38 -5.11 6.45
CA ALA A 119 16.06 -5.68 5.28
C ALA A 119 16.14 -4.67 4.13
N VAL A 120 15.02 -4.01 3.80
CA VAL A 120 14.99 -2.96 2.77
C VAL A 120 15.98 -1.84 3.10
N PHE A 121 15.89 -1.25 4.29
CA PHE A 121 16.69 -0.07 4.64
C PHE A 121 18.15 -0.33 5.02
N MET A 122 18.52 -1.59 5.23
CA MET A 122 19.94 -1.98 5.28
C MET A 122 20.62 -1.85 3.90
N HIS A 123 19.86 -1.99 2.81
CA HIS A 123 20.41 -2.06 1.46
C HIS A 123 20.07 -0.84 0.59
N ILE A 124 18.94 -0.17 0.83
CA ILE A 124 18.60 1.09 0.15
C ILE A 124 18.42 2.21 1.17
N LYS A 125 18.74 3.44 0.76
CA LYS A 125 18.52 4.60 1.63
C LYS A 125 17.02 4.81 1.81
N ASN A 126 16.64 5.23 3.01
CA ASN A 126 15.27 5.60 3.33
C ASN A 126 14.90 7.00 2.77
N THR A 127 15.13 7.22 1.47
CA THR A 127 14.77 8.45 0.75
C THR A 127 13.75 8.14 -0.33
N ARG A 128 13.03 9.18 -0.77
CA ARG A 128 12.03 9.06 -1.84
C ARG A 128 12.64 8.44 -3.10
N GLU A 129 13.82 8.93 -3.50
CA GLU A 129 14.51 8.50 -4.72
C GLU A 129 14.93 7.04 -4.63
N SER A 130 15.57 6.62 -3.53
CA SER A 130 16.01 5.24 -3.36
C SER A 130 14.85 4.24 -3.27
N VAL A 131 13.74 4.61 -2.62
CA VAL A 131 12.53 3.79 -2.60
C VAL A 131 11.91 3.73 -3.99
N HIS A 132 11.85 4.85 -4.71
CA HIS A 132 11.32 4.91 -6.07
C HIS A 132 12.13 4.01 -7.03
N ASP A 133 13.46 4.13 -7.05
CA ASP A 133 14.35 3.30 -7.86
C ASP A 133 14.15 1.80 -7.57
N TYR A 134 14.03 1.44 -6.29
CA TYR A 134 13.77 0.06 -5.87
C TYR A 134 12.41 -0.45 -6.32
N MET A 135 11.36 0.35 -6.16
CA MET A 135 10.01 -0.03 -6.61
C MET A 135 9.93 -0.15 -8.13
N GLN A 136 10.68 0.65 -8.90
CA GLN A 136 10.78 0.49 -10.35
C GLN A 136 11.42 -0.85 -10.75
N GLN A 137 12.48 -1.27 -10.05
CA GLN A 137 13.07 -2.60 -10.27
C GLN A 137 12.06 -3.71 -9.97
N LEU A 138 11.28 -3.58 -8.89
CA LEU A 138 10.22 -4.55 -8.57
C LEU A 138 9.13 -4.60 -9.64
N VAL A 139 8.72 -3.46 -10.22
CA VAL A 139 7.76 -3.45 -11.33
C VAL A 139 8.28 -4.26 -12.52
N ILE A 140 9.56 -4.08 -12.88
CA ILE A 140 10.19 -4.81 -13.98
C ILE A 140 10.23 -6.31 -13.65
N LEU A 141 10.77 -6.65 -12.48
CA LEU A 141 10.89 -8.02 -12.01
C LEU A 141 9.54 -8.76 -11.99
N PHE A 142 8.49 -8.16 -11.43
CA PHE A 142 7.18 -8.82 -11.33
C PHE A 142 6.48 -9.01 -12.69
N ARG A 143 6.81 -8.18 -13.68
CA ARG A 143 6.36 -8.39 -15.07
C ARG A 143 7.16 -9.47 -15.77
N TRP A 144 8.30 -9.85 -15.23
CA TRP A 144 9.23 -10.75 -15.86
C TRP A 144 8.94 -12.19 -15.46
N ASP A 145 8.31 -12.93 -16.37
CA ASP A 145 8.20 -14.40 -16.38
C ASP A 145 7.77 -15.06 -15.07
N TRP A 146 7.09 -14.30 -14.20
CA TRP A 146 6.41 -14.82 -13.03
C TRP A 146 5.32 -15.77 -13.49
N ARG A 147 5.40 -17.03 -13.04
CA ARG A 147 4.39 -18.02 -13.36
C ARG A 147 3.02 -17.50 -12.91
N GLY A 148 2.01 -17.75 -13.74
CA GLY A 148 0.69 -17.13 -13.59
C GLY A 148 0.04 -17.29 -12.20
N SER A 149 0.33 -18.38 -11.48
CA SER A 149 -0.19 -18.64 -10.13
C SER A 149 0.37 -17.72 -9.04
N PHE A 150 1.49 -17.04 -9.28
CA PHE A 150 2.11 -16.11 -8.32
C PHE A 150 1.63 -14.67 -8.49
N GLY A 151 0.83 -14.39 -9.55
CA GLY A 151 0.19 -13.09 -9.74
C GLY A 151 1.18 -11.95 -10.04
N GLY A 152 2.21 -12.20 -10.85
CA GLY A 152 3.23 -11.20 -11.19
C GLY A 152 2.65 -9.90 -11.76
N GLY A 153 1.67 -10.00 -12.66
CA GLY A 153 0.98 -8.81 -13.18
C GLY A 153 0.30 -7.96 -12.10
N SER A 154 -0.34 -8.59 -11.12
CA SER A 154 -0.95 -7.91 -9.96
C SER A 154 0.10 -7.23 -9.09
N TRP A 155 1.23 -7.90 -8.80
CA TRP A 155 2.30 -7.29 -8.03
C TRP A 155 2.98 -6.13 -8.76
N ALA A 156 3.17 -6.25 -10.06
CA ALA A 156 3.68 -5.16 -10.88
C ALA A 156 2.74 -3.95 -10.85
N TYR A 157 1.43 -4.17 -10.91
CA TYR A 157 0.44 -3.10 -10.75
C TYR A 157 0.53 -2.44 -9.36
N ILE A 158 0.54 -3.24 -8.29
CA ILE A 158 0.64 -2.75 -6.91
C ILE A 158 1.94 -1.96 -6.69
N ALA A 159 3.08 -2.45 -7.17
CA ALA A 159 4.35 -1.75 -7.11
C ALA A 159 4.31 -0.43 -7.89
N ASN A 160 3.67 -0.42 -9.06
CA ASN A 160 3.54 0.77 -9.89
C ASN A 160 2.68 1.86 -9.25
N LEU A 161 1.64 1.52 -8.46
CA LEU A 161 0.87 2.52 -7.69
C LEU A 161 1.78 3.35 -6.78
N LEU A 162 2.76 2.71 -6.13
CA LEU A 162 3.71 3.43 -5.29
C LEU A 162 4.69 4.27 -6.13
N VAL A 163 5.15 3.76 -7.27
CA VAL A 163 5.99 4.53 -8.21
C VAL A 163 5.27 5.81 -8.65
N GLU A 164 4.05 5.69 -9.16
CA GLU A 164 3.23 6.83 -9.61
C GLU A 164 2.98 7.83 -8.48
N ARG A 165 2.72 7.33 -7.27
CA ARG A 165 2.57 8.17 -6.09
C ARG A 165 3.86 8.92 -5.74
N LEU A 166 5.01 8.26 -5.82
CA LEU A 166 6.36 8.82 -5.61
C LEU A 166 6.86 9.67 -6.79
N GLU A 167 6.17 9.70 -7.91
CA GLU A 167 6.40 10.66 -8.99
C GLU A 167 5.45 11.87 -8.88
N ASN A 168 4.44 11.79 -8.00
CA ASN A 168 3.28 12.69 -7.96
C ASN A 168 2.49 12.70 -9.28
N SER A 169 2.53 11.64 -10.07
CA SER A 169 1.70 11.50 -11.28
C SER A 169 0.24 11.24 -10.94
N ILE A 170 -0.02 10.65 -9.76
CA ILE A 170 -1.36 10.50 -9.18
C ILE A 170 -1.50 11.29 -7.88
N SER A 171 -2.72 11.78 -7.61
CA SER A 171 -3.04 12.47 -6.36
C SER A 171 -3.06 11.50 -5.18
N LYS A 172 -2.92 12.02 -3.94
CA LYS A 172 -3.08 11.19 -2.72
C LYS A 172 -4.41 10.44 -2.70
N VAL A 173 -5.49 11.13 -3.05
CA VAL A 173 -6.85 10.56 -3.04
C VAL A 173 -6.96 9.42 -4.05
N THR A 174 -6.44 9.63 -5.26
CA THR A 174 -6.40 8.62 -6.32
C THR A 174 -5.57 7.41 -5.90
N PHE A 175 -4.41 7.63 -5.29
CA PHE A 175 -3.56 6.56 -4.76
C PHE A 175 -4.26 5.76 -3.66
N ILE A 176 -4.89 6.43 -2.69
CA ILE A 176 -5.63 5.78 -1.60
C ILE A 176 -6.79 4.95 -2.14
N ASP A 177 -7.60 5.51 -3.05
CA ASP A 177 -8.73 4.79 -3.66
C ASP A 177 -8.24 3.57 -4.46
N ALA A 178 -7.17 3.72 -5.26
CA ALA A 178 -6.57 2.61 -5.99
C ALA A 178 -6.01 1.53 -5.06
N ALA A 179 -5.35 1.94 -3.97
CA ALA A 179 -4.80 1.00 -3.00
C ALA A 179 -5.90 0.19 -2.30
N TRP A 180 -7.02 0.82 -1.90
CA TRP A 180 -8.15 0.08 -1.31
C TRP A 180 -8.69 -1.03 -2.22
N HIS A 181 -8.70 -0.80 -3.54
CA HIS A 181 -9.22 -1.74 -4.54
C HIS A 181 -8.14 -2.62 -5.17
N ALA A 182 -6.88 -2.52 -4.74
CA ALA A 182 -5.82 -3.30 -5.34
C ALA A 182 -5.97 -4.78 -4.96
N GLU A 183 -5.88 -5.65 -5.96
CA GLU A 183 -6.08 -7.09 -5.82
C GLU A 183 -4.84 -7.88 -6.18
N HIS A 184 -4.63 -8.98 -5.45
CA HIS A 184 -3.70 -10.04 -5.79
C HIS A 184 -4.44 -11.37 -5.75
N ASN A 185 -4.39 -12.14 -6.85
CA ASN A 185 -5.07 -13.44 -6.97
C ASN A 185 -6.57 -13.41 -6.56
N TYR A 186 -7.31 -12.41 -7.06
CA TYR A 186 -8.76 -12.20 -6.82
C TYR A 186 -9.14 -11.90 -5.36
N ARG A 187 -8.16 -11.51 -4.52
CA ARG A 187 -8.40 -11.05 -3.16
C ARG A 187 -7.79 -9.65 -2.99
N LEU A 188 -8.39 -8.86 -2.09
CA LEU A 188 -7.82 -7.59 -1.69
C LEU A 188 -6.40 -7.81 -1.15
N PHE A 189 -5.42 -7.08 -1.67
CA PHE A 189 -4.01 -7.32 -1.32
C PHE A 189 -3.66 -7.00 0.15
N LEU A 190 -4.61 -6.43 0.90
CA LEU A 190 -4.51 -6.29 2.35
C LEU A 190 -4.53 -7.65 3.07
N ASP A 191 -4.89 -8.75 2.39
CA ASP A 191 -4.91 -10.12 2.95
C ASP A 191 -3.54 -10.64 3.42
N LYS A 192 -2.45 -9.96 3.03
CA LYS A 192 -1.10 -10.31 3.45
C LYS A 192 -0.83 -10.09 4.93
N LEU A 193 -1.63 -9.25 5.59
CA LEU A 193 -1.60 -9.02 7.04
C LEU A 193 -2.99 -9.07 7.68
N ALA A 194 -4.04 -8.65 6.98
CA ALA A 194 -5.39 -8.66 7.53
C ALA A 194 -5.96 -10.08 7.58
N ASN A 195 -6.75 -10.37 8.61
CA ASN A 195 -7.47 -11.64 8.72
C ASN A 195 -8.67 -11.70 7.76
N ASP A 196 -9.24 -12.89 7.59
CA ASP A 196 -10.33 -13.13 6.64
C ASP A 196 -11.61 -12.33 6.96
N ASP A 197 -11.96 -12.15 8.25
CA ASP A 197 -13.14 -11.37 8.67
C ASP A 197 -12.99 -9.89 8.29
N THR A 198 -11.80 -9.34 8.51
CA THR A 198 -11.46 -7.96 8.14
C THR A 198 -11.53 -7.78 6.63
N ILE A 199 -10.98 -8.72 5.85
CA ILE A 199 -11.03 -8.66 4.38
C ILE A 199 -12.45 -8.78 3.85
N THR A 200 -13.25 -9.68 4.42
CA THR A 200 -14.67 -9.83 4.06
C THR A 200 -15.44 -8.54 4.32
N THR A 201 -15.24 -7.95 5.51
CA THR A 201 -15.89 -6.69 5.88
C THR A 201 -15.46 -5.54 4.97
N LEU A 202 -14.15 -5.44 4.66
CA LEU A 202 -13.63 -4.46 3.73
C LEU A 202 -14.23 -4.61 2.32
N GLY A 203 -14.37 -5.84 1.83
CA GLY A 203 -15.03 -6.13 0.55
C GLY A 203 -16.47 -5.60 0.50
N ASN A 204 -17.25 -5.80 1.58
CA ASN A 204 -18.61 -5.28 1.70
C ASN A 204 -18.64 -3.73 1.69
N ILE A 205 -17.72 -3.09 2.42
CA ILE A 205 -17.59 -1.62 2.44
C ILE A 205 -17.30 -1.07 1.04
N LEU A 206 -16.36 -1.68 0.31
CA LEU A 206 -16.00 -1.26 -1.05
C LEU A 206 -17.15 -1.50 -2.03
N HIS A 207 -17.90 -2.59 -1.85
CA HIS A 207 -19.13 -2.84 -2.59
C HIS A 207 -20.14 -1.71 -2.35
N ASP A 208 -20.50 -1.44 -1.09
CA ASP A 208 -21.46 -0.38 -0.75
C ASP A 208 -21.03 1.00 -1.25
N LYS A 209 -19.72 1.32 -1.16
CA LYS A 209 -19.16 2.53 -1.76
C LYS A 209 -19.41 2.58 -3.27
N CYS A 210 -19.17 1.49 -3.99
CA CYS A 210 -19.35 1.43 -5.44
C CYS A 210 -20.82 1.61 -5.86
N TYR A 211 -21.76 1.11 -5.07
CA TYR A 211 -23.21 1.26 -5.31
C TYR A 211 -23.79 2.56 -4.73
N GLY A 212 -22.97 3.39 -4.06
CA GLY A 212 -23.41 4.66 -3.49
C GLY A 212 -24.22 4.51 -2.19
N HIS A 213 -24.17 3.35 -1.52
CA HIS A 213 -24.82 3.07 -0.24
C HIS A 213 -24.04 3.67 0.94
N LEU A 214 -23.77 4.98 0.88
CA LEU A 214 -22.89 5.65 1.85
C LEU A 214 -23.41 5.59 3.29
N THR A 215 -24.71 5.42 3.51
CA THR A 215 -25.28 5.28 4.86
C THR A 215 -24.86 3.99 5.55
N ALA A 216 -24.59 2.92 4.80
CA ALA A 216 -24.11 1.64 5.33
C ALA A 216 -22.68 1.76 5.92
N LEU A 217 -21.84 2.60 5.30
CA LEU A 217 -20.46 2.83 5.76
C LEU A 217 -20.40 3.39 7.19
N PHE A 218 -21.46 4.04 7.69
CA PHE A 218 -21.47 4.57 9.06
C PHE A 218 -21.34 3.47 10.12
N GLU A 219 -21.77 2.23 9.84
CA GLU A 219 -21.66 1.10 10.77
C GLU A 219 -20.21 0.76 11.13
N HIS A 220 -19.29 1.13 10.25
CA HIS A 220 -17.86 0.86 10.39
C HIS A 220 -17.04 2.12 10.66
N SER A 221 -17.63 3.32 10.63
CA SER A 221 -16.91 4.58 10.81
C SER A 221 -16.96 5.12 12.24
N ASP A 222 -16.01 5.98 12.59
CA ASP A 222 -15.98 6.78 13.82
C ASP A 222 -16.66 8.16 13.68
N LEU A 223 -17.27 8.44 12.52
CA LEU A 223 -17.92 9.72 12.29
C LEU A 223 -19.17 9.88 13.16
N PRO A 224 -19.40 11.09 13.73
CA PRO A 224 -20.59 11.34 14.52
C PRO A 224 -21.90 11.03 13.77
N PRO A 225 -22.89 10.36 14.40
CA PRO A 225 -24.15 9.98 13.76
C PRO A 225 -24.94 11.13 13.13
N ARG A 226 -24.74 12.36 13.60
CA ARG A 226 -25.35 13.57 13.03
C ARG A 226 -25.04 13.78 11.54
N TYR A 227 -23.93 13.22 11.04
CA TYR A 227 -23.58 13.31 9.62
C TYR A 227 -24.29 12.26 8.75
N LYS A 228 -24.89 11.22 9.35
CA LYS A 228 -25.55 10.13 8.62
C LYS A 228 -26.71 10.63 7.75
N ALA A 229 -27.54 11.52 8.30
CA ALA A 229 -28.66 12.13 7.58
C ALA A 229 -28.23 12.97 6.36
N LEU A 230 -26.95 13.37 6.26
CA LEU A 230 -26.43 14.11 5.10
C LEU A 230 -26.03 13.19 3.92
N CYS A 231 -25.89 11.90 4.20
CA CYS A 231 -25.58 10.84 3.25
C CYS A 231 -26.84 10.11 2.75
N GLU A 232 -27.99 10.39 3.35
CA GLU A 232 -29.30 9.99 2.83
C GLU A 232 -29.62 10.88 1.61
N LYS A 233 -29.86 10.24 0.46
CA LYS A 233 -30.49 10.86 -0.71
C LYS A 233 -31.93 10.38 -0.78
#